data_AF-A0A850Q4L0-F1
#
_entry.id   AF-A0A850Q4L0-F1
#
_cell.length_a   1.000
_cell.length_b   1.000
_cell.length_c   1.000
_cell.angle_alpha   90.00
_cell.angle_beta   90.00
_cell.angle_gamma   90.00
#
_symmetry.space_group_name_H-M   'P 1'
#
loop_
_entity.id
_entity.type
_entity.pdbx_description
1 polymer ?
#
loop_
_entity_poly.entity_id
_entity_poly.type
_entity_poly.pdbx_seq_one_letter_code
_entity_poly.pdbx_strand_id
1 'polypeptide(L)'
;MASVNKVIINPLIYFLFALAVIYFLYGLVKYLLSPDNEELRTSSKSHMLWGIFGMFIMVAVFGIMNLLLTTVGEKNIQINNGDIKVGELK
;
A
#
# COMPACT_ATOMS: atom_id res chain seq x y z
N MET A 1 -19.75 14.05 12.29
CA MET A 1 -18.49 13.81 13.02
C MET A 1 -17.54 13.16 12.02
N ALA A 2 -16.36 13.73 11.75
CA ALA A 2 -15.42 13.12 10.81
C ALA A 2 -15.02 11.74 11.37
N SER A 3 -15.40 10.67 10.69
CA SER A 3 -15.13 9.30 11.10
C SER A 3 -13.62 9.14 11.26
N VAL A 4 -13.16 8.63 12.40
CA VAL A 4 -11.73 8.42 12.72
C VAL A 4 -10.98 7.74 11.57
N ASN A 5 -11.65 6.85 10.83
CA ASN A 5 -11.14 6.22 9.60
C ASN A 5 -10.64 7.22 8.54
N LYS A 6 -11.36 8.31 8.29
CA LYS A 6 -11.00 9.27 7.24
C LYS A 6 -9.86 10.18 7.68
N VAL A 7 -9.80 10.52 8.97
CA VAL A 7 -8.85 11.50 9.49
C VAL A 7 -7.53 10.87 9.91
N ILE A 8 -7.54 9.60 10.35
CA ILE A 8 -6.35 8.94 10.89
C ILE A 8 -5.93 7.75 10.02
N ILE A 9 -6.86 6.85 9.68
CA ILE A 9 -6.50 5.60 9.00
C ILE A 9 -6.10 5.82 7.53
N ASN A 10 -6.90 6.55 6.76
CA ASN A 10 -6.58 6.82 5.34
C ASN A 10 -5.24 7.56 5.16
N PRO A 11 -4.96 8.67 5.88
CA PRO A 11 -3.68 9.36 5.77
C PRO A 11 -2.49 8.48 6.18
N LEU A 12 -2.67 7.64 7.20
CA LEU A 12 -1.63 6.72 7.65
C LEU A 12 -1.30 5.66 6.59
N ILE A 13 -2.30 5.11 5.90
CA ILE A 13 -2.10 4.17 4.79
C ILE A 13 -1.29 4.83 3.67
N TYR A 14 -1.66 6.05 3.26
CA TYR A 14 -0.91 6.78 2.23
C TYR A 14 0.53 7.09 2.67
N PHE A 15 0.73 7.43 3.93
CA PHE A 15 2.05 7.67 4.50
C PHE A 15 2.93 6.40 4.49
N LEU A 16 2.39 5.27 4.95
CA LEU A 16 3.07 3.98 4.90
C LEU A 16 3.40 3.55 3.46
N PHE A 17 2.48 3.79 2.52
CA PHE A 17 2.73 3.51 1.11
C PHE A 17 3.88 4.35 0.56
N ALA A 18 3.90 5.65 0.86
CA ALA A 18 5.00 6.53 0.46
C ALA A 18 6.35 6.06 1.03
N LEU A 19 6.39 5.66 2.30
CA LEU A 19 7.60 5.09 2.92
C LEU A 19 8.05 3.79 2.25
N ALA A 20 7.12 2.89 1.91
CA ALA A 20 7.44 1.65 1.21
C ALA A 20 8.05 1.91 -0.18
N VAL A 21 7.50 2.87 -0.93
CA VAL A 21 8.04 3.29 -2.23
C VAL A 21 9.43 3.88 -2.10
N ILE A 22 9.67 4.74 -1.10
CA ILE A 22 11.00 5.34 -0.85
C ILE A 22 12.02 4.24 -0.53
N TYR A 23 11.66 3.28 0.33
CA TYR A 23 12.55 2.18 0.70
C TYR A 23 12.87 1.28 -0.50
N PHE A 24 11.87 1.00 -1.34
CA PHE A 24 12.04 0.27 -2.59
C PHE A 24 12.98 1.01 -3.56
N LEU A 25 12.76 2.32 -3.77
CA LEU A 25 13.61 3.15 -4.63
C LEU A 25 15.05 3.23 -4.11
N TYR A 26 15.25 3.33 -2.80
CA TYR A 26 16.57 3.29 -2.20
C TYR A 26 17.29 1.96 -2.50
N GLY A 27 16.61 0.83 -2.35
CA GLY A 27 17.14 -0.49 -2.74
C GLY A 27 17.48 -0.58 -4.22
N LEU A 28 16.61 -0.07 -5.10
CA LEU A 28 16.81 -0.07 -6.54
C LEU A 28 18.01 0.79 -6.97
N VAL A 29 18.10 2.03 -6.45
CA VAL A 29 19.21 2.94 -6.76
C VAL A 29 20.53 2.35 -6.28
N LYS A 30 20.57 1.80 -5.07
CA LYS A 30 21.77 1.15 -4.52
C LYS A 30 22.20 -0.07 -5.35
N TYR A 31 21.23 -0.85 -5.84
CA TYR A 31 21.47 -1.98 -6.72
C TYR A 31 22.07 -1.55 -8.06
N LEU A 32 21.57 -0.47 -8.67
CA LEU A 32 22.06 0.05 -9.95
C LEU A 32 23.44 0.70 -9.85
N LEU A 33 23.72 1.41 -8.75
CA LEU A 33 24.99 2.12 -8.54
C LEU A 33 26.14 1.21 -8.08
N SER A 34 25.87 -0.06 -7.75
CA SER A 34 26.88 -1.01 -7.26
C SER A 34 27.06 -2.21 -8.20
N PRO A 35 27.41 -2.01 -9.48
CA PRO A 35 27.52 -3.11 -10.45
C PRO A 35 28.65 -4.10 -10.12
N ASP A 36 29.77 -3.61 -9.57
CA ASP A 36 31.01 -4.37 -9.42
C ASP A 36 31.18 -5.02 -8.03
N ASN A 37 30.24 -4.80 -7.10
CA ASN A 37 30.33 -5.31 -5.74
C ASN A 37 29.20 -6.32 -5.46
N GLU A 38 29.54 -7.61 -5.49
CA GLU A 38 28.58 -8.71 -5.30
C GLU A 38 27.91 -8.72 -3.92
N GLU A 39 28.62 -8.28 -2.89
CA GLU A 39 28.13 -8.21 -1.51
C GLU A 39 27.07 -7.11 -1.38
N LEU A 40 27.38 -5.91 -1.90
CA LEU A 40 26.43 -4.80 -1.97
C LEU A 40 25.23 -5.15 -2.85
N ARG A 41 25.42 -5.92 -3.92
CA ARG A 41 24.34 -6.38 -4.80
C ARG A 41 23.38 -7.32 -4.06
N THR A 42 23.91 -8.24 -3.27
CA THR A 42 23.10 -9.17 -2.46
C THR A 42 22.32 -8.43 -1.37
N SER A 43 22.97 -7.51 -0.67
CA SER A 43 22.31 -6.67 0.34
C SER A 43 21.22 -5.78 -0.28
N SER A 44 21.49 -5.17 -1.44
CA SER A 44 20.53 -4.28 -2.12
C SER A 44 19.30 -5.03 -2.64
N LYS A 45 19.47 -6.27 -3.13
CA LYS A 45 18.34 -7.16 -3.48
C LYS A 45 17.42 -7.40 -2.29
N SER A 46 17.98 -7.59 -1.09
CA SER A 46 17.19 -7.77 0.14
C SER A 46 16.35 -6.52 0.46
N HIS A 47 16.91 -5.32 0.29
CA HIS A 47 16.15 -4.07 0.46
C HIS A 47 15.03 -3.91 -0.58
N MET A 48 15.29 -4.26 -1.85
CA MET A 48 14.25 -4.27 -2.88
C MET A 48 13.13 -5.25 -2.54
N LEU A 49 13.46 -6.45 -2.05
CA LEU A 49 12.48 -7.46 -1.64
C LEU A 49 11.61 -6.96 -0.49
N TRP A 50 12.18 -6.32 0.52
CA TRP A 50 11.41 -5.71 1.61
C TRP A 50 10.44 -4.62 1.13
N GLY A 51 10.88 -3.77 0.19
CA GLY A 51 10.00 -2.79 -0.45
C GLY A 51 8.86 -3.43 -1.25
N ILE A 52 9.17 -4.48 -2.02
CA ILE A 52 8.18 -5.25 -2.79
C ILE A 52 7.18 -5.95 -1.88
N PHE A 53 7.62 -6.57 -0.77
CA PHE A 53 6.74 -7.17 0.21
C PHE A 53 5.78 -6.14 0.82
N GLY A 54 6.28 -4.93 1.13
CA GLY A 54 5.43 -3.83 1.61
C GLY A 54 4.35 -3.43 0.59
N MET A 55 4.72 -3.27 -0.67
CA MET A 55 3.75 -2.97 -1.74
C MET A 55 2.77 -4.12 -1.98
N PHE A 56 3.25 -5.36 -1.93
CA PHE A 56 2.42 -6.55 -2.11
C PHE A 56 1.32 -6.63 -1.04
N ILE A 57 1.65 -6.38 0.23
CA ILE A 57 0.68 -6.36 1.32
C ILE A 57 -0.39 -5.28 1.08
N MET A 58 0.01 -4.08 0.64
CA MET A 58 -0.95 -3.01 0.35
C MET A 58 -1.94 -3.41 -0.75
N VAL A 59 -1.43 -3.96 -1.86
CA VAL A 59 -2.27 -4.44 -2.97
C VAL A 59 -3.17 -5.60 -2.53
N ALA A 60 -2.64 -6.54 -1.74
CA ALA A 60 -3.40 -7.67 -1.22
C ALA A 60 -4.55 -7.19 -0.32
N VAL A 61 -4.31 -6.24 0.58
CA VAL A 61 -5.34 -5.67 1.44
C VAL A 61 -6.43 -4.98 0.62
N PHE A 62 -6.08 -4.16 -0.39
CA PHE A 62 -7.07 -3.54 -1.27
C PHE A 62 -7.88 -4.58 -2.07
N GLY A 63 -7.22 -5.63 -2.56
CA GLY A 63 -7.88 -6.72 -3.28
C GLY A 63 -8.86 -7.49 -2.40
N ILE A 64 -8.44 -7.84 -1.19
CA ILE A 64 -9.29 -8.53 -0.20
C ILE A 64 -10.44 -7.63 0.23
N MET A 65 -10.18 -6.34 0.50
CA MET A 65 -11.23 -5.37 0.82
C MET A 65 -12.26 -5.32 -0.30
N ASN A 66 -11.84 -5.14 -1.55
CA ASN A 66 -12.74 -5.10 -2.70
C ASN A 66 -13.54 -6.40 -2.86
N LEU A 67 -12.90 -7.56 -2.64
CA LEU A 67 -13.57 -8.86 -2.71
C LEU A 67 -14.63 -9.02 -1.62
N LEU A 68 -14.33 -8.63 -0.38
CA LEU A 68 -15.26 -8.68 0.75
C LEU A 68 -16.45 -7.76 0.51
N LEU A 69 -16.22 -6.52 0.06
CA LEU A 69 -17.27 -5.55 -0.23
C LEU A 69 -18.20 -6.02 -1.36
N THR A 70 -17.63 -6.64 -2.40
CA THR A 70 -18.38 -7.25 -3.50
C THR A 70 -19.19 -8.46 -3.03
N THR A 71 -18.62 -9.29 -2.14
CA THR A 71 -19.27 -10.51 -1.64
C THR A 71 -20.38 -10.22 -0.64
N VAL A 72 -20.23 -9.18 0.19
CA VAL A 72 -21.24 -8.75 1.17
C VAL A 72 -22.41 -8.00 0.49
N GLY A 73 -22.32 -7.72 -0.81
CA GLY A 73 -23.43 -7.17 -1.60
C GLY A 73 -23.59 -5.65 -1.48
N GLU A 74 -22.63 -4.94 -0.87
CA GLU A 74 -22.60 -3.49 -0.91
C GLU A 74 -22.17 -2.99 -2.30
N LYS A 75 -23.14 -2.90 -3.21
CA LYS A 75 -23.00 -2.23 -4.52
C LYS A 75 -22.77 -0.71 -4.42
N ASN A 76 -22.65 -0.16 -3.20
CA ASN A 76 -22.64 1.28 -2.93
C ASN A 76 -21.30 1.83 -2.44
N ILE A 77 -20.22 1.03 -2.44
CA ILE A 77 -18.90 1.58 -2.11
C ILE A 77 -18.35 2.29 -3.34
N GLN A 78 -18.75 3.56 -3.45
CA GLN A 78 -18.14 4.54 -4.33
C GLN A 78 -16.87 5.03 -3.65
N ILE A 79 -15.71 4.51 -4.07
CA ILE A 79 -14.43 5.07 -3.66
C ILE A 79 -14.25 6.40 -4.39
N ASN A 80 -14.75 7.48 -3.78
CA ASN A 80 -14.46 8.83 -4.21
C ASN A 80 -13.66 9.54 -3.12
N ASN A 81 -12.40 9.83 -3.42
CA ASN A 81 -11.52 10.72 -2.68
C ASN A 81 -11.59 10.60 -1.13
N GLY A 82 -11.62 9.37 -0.62
CA GLY A 82 -11.46 9.07 0.82
C GLY A 82 -12.76 9.12 1.66
N ASP A 83 -13.95 9.21 1.06
CA ASP A 83 -15.23 9.06 1.76
C ASP A 83 -15.91 7.74 1.39
N ILE A 84 -16.12 6.86 2.38
CA ILE A 84 -17.02 5.70 2.22
C ILE A 84 -18.42 6.15 2.63
N LYS A 85 -19.31 6.35 1.65
CA LYS A 85 -20.73 6.61 1.92
C LYS A 85 -21.50 5.28 1.91
N VAL A 86 -21.87 4.80 3.10
CA VAL A 86 -22.80 3.69 3.26
C VAL A 86 -24.21 4.23 3.01
N GLY A 87 -24.89 3.72 1.98
CA GLY A 87 -26.27 4.07 1.69
C GLY A 87 -27.18 3.60 2.81
N GLU A 88 -28.05 4.48 3.32
CA GLU A 88 -29.00 4.14 4.39
C GLU A 88 -29.83 2.90 4.00
N LEU A 89 -29.75 1.87 4.84
CA LEU A 89 -30.61 0.69 4.76
C LEU A 89 -32.02 1.12 5.19
N LYS A 90 -32.97 1.03 4.26
CA LYS A 90 -34.40 1.18 4.55
C LYS A 90 -34.95 -0.11 5.17
#